data_AF-A0A6V7U944-F1
#
_entry.id   AF-A0A6V7U944-F1
#
_cell.length_a   1.000
_cell.length_b   1.000
_cell.length_c   1.000
_cell.angle_alpha   90.00
_cell.angle_beta   90.00
_cell.angle_gamma   90.00
#
_symmetry.space_group_name_H-M   'P 1'
#
loop_
_entity.id
_entity.type
_entity.pdbx_description
1 polymer ?
#
loop_
_entity_poly.entity_id
_entity_poly.type
_entity_poly.pdbx_seq_one_letter_code
_entity_poly.pdbx_strand_id
1 'polypeptide(L)'
;MKLLSISPVFLLNYLFVCVYSQLNSTNDTTTIIILPDSTGTTTTTTLLPTLITTKPNTITTTTSVIKANTTLTTSTSTTSTPPSTSTTQPTPTTSTPSNGLNLQLKVGLLFANGSKDLRAQFGFGQSAPAITLAMQRAASEQLINNINFNFTWFMCDCDEALASGYTNQLFVNLHVDAIIGPPCVTSALITGYISSFYNFPVFVWGAAVAAELNDIPTVTNVNTNTNMLAMGVQALLMQFQWQEISTIYIPDNIGMVCSYFQQDMESLLNNNPNITIVYKKQMDSTTASMKETLNKIKTCSRIIVSCFDSAVDRRNFLLAMNDLGLVESTEYVLIIAQLQNQGMLQQISSGVNGVQYDSFWKQSDGSNDGRDADALKAARRSIVIDLENQSVDQINTFNKKMYAQFGQPPFNCNGSCMGGADEQNPSPYARSLHDTTYAYLRALNLTKAQYGYLSTDLARNGTLINNMSNGEFIGETGTVILDSLGNREPTFYVTILDTQDQPQDVIQISILNSILSLTKKYTDESVIWANRGGKRPLYKPLCGYTGTECPQNMTTYILIGVGLILLLFFATISGVGYAIRRVFNFCVKQIP
;
A
#
# COMPACT_ATOMS: atom_id res chain seq x y z
N MET A 1 6.75 87.54 45.59
CA MET A 1 8.20 87.54 45.89
C MET A 1 8.65 86.08 45.90
N LYS A 2 9.52 85.69 44.95
CA LYS A 2 10.34 84.46 44.79
C LYS A 2 9.78 83.10 45.31
N LEU A 3 9.92 81.94 44.66
CA LEU A 3 10.39 81.44 43.36
C LEU A 3 10.33 79.91 43.55
N LEU A 4 9.83 79.11 42.60
CA LEU A 4 10.23 77.70 42.35
C LEU A 4 9.38 77.13 41.21
N SER A 5 9.99 76.98 40.02
CA SER A 5 9.42 76.29 38.87
C SER A 5 10.08 74.92 38.72
N ILE A 6 9.28 73.89 38.49
CA ILE A 6 9.73 72.54 38.11
C ILE A 6 9.37 72.35 36.63
N SER A 7 10.37 72.00 35.81
CA SER A 7 10.25 71.75 34.36
C SER A 7 9.96 70.29 34.02
N PRO A 8 9.28 70.00 32.90
CA PRO A 8 9.06 68.64 32.37
C PRO A 8 9.96 68.36 31.15
N VAL A 9 10.61 67.19 31.13
CA VAL A 9 11.23 66.60 29.92
C VAL A 9 11.07 65.09 30.08
N PHE A 10 10.29 64.42 29.22
CA PHE A 10 10.52 63.04 28.78
C PHE A 10 9.47 62.66 27.71
N LEU A 11 9.92 61.91 26.71
CA LEU A 11 9.18 61.29 25.59
C LEU A 11 9.01 62.12 24.32
N LEU A 12 10.14 62.35 23.64
CA LEU A 12 10.19 62.34 22.18
C LEU A 12 11.49 61.65 21.76
N ASN A 13 11.37 60.53 21.05
CA ASN A 13 12.31 59.93 20.09
C ASN A 13 12.15 58.41 20.13
N TYR A 14 11.47 57.84 19.13
CA TYR A 14 11.92 56.68 18.37
C TYR A 14 10.89 56.40 17.27
N LEU A 15 11.12 56.98 16.09
CA LEU A 15 10.52 56.54 14.84
C LEU A 15 11.61 56.59 13.76
N PHE A 16 11.90 55.40 13.19
CA PHE A 16 12.51 55.08 11.89
C PHE A 16 13.90 55.60 11.53
N VAL A 17 14.83 54.67 11.24
CA VAL A 17 15.36 54.41 9.88
C VAL A 17 15.74 52.93 9.76
N CYS A 18 15.43 52.35 8.60
CA CYS A 18 15.67 50.97 8.17
C CYS A 18 16.91 50.90 7.25
N VAL A 19 17.40 49.67 6.96
CA VAL A 19 18.20 49.22 5.78
C VAL A 19 19.65 48.74 6.03
N TYR A 20 19.81 47.41 5.88
CA TYR A 20 20.90 46.59 5.32
C TYR A 20 22.33 46.55 5.93
N SER A 21 22.74 45.38 6.44
CA SER A 21 23.49 44.32 5.71
C SER A 21 24.44 43.49 6.59
N GLN A 22 24.28 42.15 6.47
CA GLN A 22 25.24 41.03 6.59
C GLN A 22 26.48 41.11 7.51
N LEU A 23 26.60 40.14 8.45
CA LEU A 23 27.53 38.99 8.39
C LEU A 23 27.61 38.22 9.74
N ASN A 24 27.56 36.88 9.63
CA ASN A 24 28.17 35.83 10.47
C ASN A 24 28.15 35.92 12.02
N SER A 25 27.55 34.91 12.66
CA SER A 25 28.30 33.90 13.43
C SER A 25 27.35 32.90 14.12
N THR A 26 27.70 31.64 13.90
CA THR A 26 27.30 30.35 14.46
C THR A 26 27.24 30.20 15.99
N ASN A 27 26.47 29.16 16.36
CA ASN A 27 26.48 28.31 17.57
C ASN A 27 25.55 28.68 18.73
N ASP A 28 24.55 27.81 18.95
CA ASP A 28 24.28 27.29 20.28
C ASP A 28 23.68 25.87 20.19
N THR A 29 24.53 24.89 20.47
CA THR A 29 24.18 23.50 20.81
C THR A 29 24.15 23.37 22.32
N THR A 30 22.99 23.01 22.89
CA THR A 30 22.88 22.68 24.31
C THR A 30 23.29 21.22 24.54
N THR A 31 24.49 21.02 25.08
CA THR A 31 24.99 19.72 25.57
C THR A 31 24.62 19.56 27.04
N ILE A 32 23.92 18.48 27.40
CA ILE A 32 23.70 18.06 28.79
C ILE A 32 24.80 17.06 29.14
N ILE A 33 25.64 17.40 30.13
CA ILE A 33 26.71 16.55 30.67
C ILE A 33 26.22 15.96 31.99
N ILE A 34 26.20 14.63 32.09
CA ILE A 34 26.05 13.90 33.36
C ILE A 34 27.41 13.24 33.65
N LEU A 35 28.05 13.62 34.75
CA LEU A 35 29.30 13.05 35.24
C LEU A 35 29.02 11.81 36.12
N PRO A 36 29.74 10.70 35.96
CA PRO A 36 29.84 9.67 36.98
C PRO A 36 31.06 9.90 37.90
N ASP A 37 30.86 9.53 39.16
CA ASP A 37 31.81 9.64 40.25
C ASP A 37 32.98 8.66 40.10
N SER A 38 34.15 9.07 40.58
CA SER A 38 35.44 8.42 40.39
C SER A 38 35.71 7.29 41.38
N THR A 39 36.27 6.16 40.92
CA THR A 39 37.38 5.44 41.59
C THR A 39 38.22 4.66 40.55
N GLY A 40 39.55 4.70 40.71
CA GLY A 40 40.57 4.16 39.78
C GLY A 40 40.50 2.64 39.55
N THR A 41 41.18 2.03 38.58
CA THR A 41 42.60 2.21 38.18
C THR A 41 42.85 1.57 36.81
N THR A 42 43.73 2.21 36.03
CA THR A 42 44.54 1.77 34.86
C THR A 42 44.42 0.33 34.30
N THR A 43 44.12 0.20 33.01
CA THR A 43 45.08 -0.22 31.95
C THR A 43 44.45 -0.12 30.55
N THR A 44 45.29 0.27 29.59
CA THR A 44 45.04 0.56 28.17
C THR A 44 44.89 -0.70 27.33
N THR A 45 43.80 -0.85 26.56
CA THR A 45 43.84 -1.49 25.21
C THR A 45 42.62 -1.06 24.37
N THR A 46 42.88 -0.55 23.17
CA THR A 46 41.92 -0.13 22.14
C THR A 46 41.31 -1.31 21.39
N LEU A 47 39.99 -1.49 21.39
CA LEU A 47 39.23 -2.26 20.38
C LEU A 47 37.81 -1.68 20.23
N LEU A 48 37.37 -1.51 18.97
CA LEU A 48 36.05 -1.06 18.53
C LEU A 48 34.89 -1.89 19.12
N PRO A 49 33.76 -1.28 19.52
CA PRO A 49 32.53 -2.02 19.79
C PRO A 49 31.53 -1.96 18.63
N THR A 50 31.21 -3.13 18.09
CA THR A 50 29.93 -3.48 17.45
C THR A 50 28.78 -3.26 18.43
N LEU A 51 27.74 -2.52 18.02
CA LEU A 51 26.53 -2.33 18.81
C LEU A 51 25.45 -3.33 18.38
N ILE A 52 25.17 -4.28 19.27
CA ILE A 52 23.95 -5.10 19.30
C ILE A 52 22.91 -4.28 20.05
N THR A 53 21.71 -4.10 19.49
CA THR A 53 20.60 -3.45 20.19
C THR A 53 19.46 -4.45 20.39
N THR A 54 19.23 -4.79 21.66
CA THR A 54 18.13 -5.62 22.16
C THR A 54 16.83 -4.81 22.26
N LYS A 55 15.71 -5.42 21.84
CA LYS A 55 14.33 -4.87 21.88
C LYS A 55 13.72 -5.03 23.29
N PRO A 56 12.90 -4.08 23.82
CA PRO A 56 12.24 -4.24 25.11
C PRO A 56 10.91 -5.01 25.04
N ASN A 57 10.55 -5.55 26.21
CA ASN A 57 9.59 -6.62 26.50
C ASN A 57 8.12 -6.36 26.15
N THR A 58 7.47 -7.46 25.77
CA THR A 58 6.02 -7.65 25.56
C THR A 58 5.28 -7.83 26.88
N ILE A 59 4.08 -7.24 26.97
CA ILE A 59 3.11 -7.40 28.06
C ILE A 59 2.39 -8.74 27.90
N THR A 60 2.37 -9.53 28.97
CA THR A 60 1.74 -10.85 29.06
C THR A 60 0.24 -10.73 29.36
N THR A 61 -0.61 -11.26 28.48
CA THR A 61 -2.03 -11.51 28.78
C THR A 61 -2.24 -13.01 28.90
N THR A 62 -2.52 -13.48 30.10
CA THR A 62 -2.86 -14.86 30.45
C THR A 62 -4.27 -15.22 29.99
N THR A 63 -4.39 -16.28 29.17
CA THR A 63 -5.67 -16.95 28.89
C THR A 63 -5.55 -18.43 29.27
N SER A 64 -6.38 -18.84 30.23
CA SER A 64 -6.46 -20.20 30.79
C SER A 64 -7.11 -21.18 29.81
N VAL A 65 -6.39 -22.26 29.48
CA VAL A 65 -6.91 -23.38 28.66
C VAL A 65 -7.59 -24.41 29.56
N ILE A 66 -8.87 -24.68 29.27
CA ILE A 66 -9.66 -25.76 29.88
C ILE A 66 -9.32 -27.07 29.15
N LYS A 67 -8.84 -28.07 29.90
CA LYS A 67 -8.58 -29.44 29.43
C LYS A 67 -9.90 -30.19 29.20
N ALA A 68 -10.10 -30.70 27.99
CA ALA A 68 -11.07 -31.77 27.73
C ALA A 68 -10.32 -33.10 27.56
N ASN A 69 -10.66 -34.07 28.41
CA ASN A 69 -10.24 -35.47 28.29
C ASN A 69 -10.96 -36.12 27.10
N THR A 70 -10.25 -36.87 26.26
CA THR A 70 -10.91 -37.83 25.38
C THR A 70 -10.11 -39.13 25.32
N THR A 71 -10.84 -40.19 25.64
CA THR A 71 -10.42 -41.57 25.86
C THR A 71 -10.07 -42.24 24.53
N LEU A 72 -8.87 -42.81 24.42
CA LEU A 72 -8.48 -43.70 23.32
C LEU A 72 -9.09 -45.09 23.53
N THR A 73 -9.92 -45.52 22.57
CA THR A 73 -10.36 -46.91 22.42
C THR A 73 -9.51 -47.62 21.36
N THR A 74 -8.80 -48.65 21.80
CA THR A 74 -8.06 -49.62 21.00
C THR A 74 -9.02 -50.62 20.33
N SER A 75 -8.80 -50.92 19.05
CA SER A 75 -9.32 -52.13 18.40
C SER A 75 -8.20 -52.86 17.66
N THR A 76 -8.07 -54.14 18.00
CA THR A 76 -7.18 -55.16 17.42
C THR A 76 -7.90 -55.96 16.34
N SER A 77 -7.22 -56.27 15.22
CA SER A 77 -7.41 -57.51 14.44
C SER A 77 -6.25 -57.69 13.44
N THR A 78 -5.34 -58.64 13.70
CA THR A 78 -5.20 -60.00 13.13
C THR A 78 -4.30 -60.14 11.89
N THR A 79 -3.27 -60.95 12.12
CA THR A 79 -2.25 -61.57 11.27
C THR A 79 -2.76 -62.37 10.06
N SER A 80 -1.99 -62.32 8.96
CA SER A 80 -1.70 -63.48 8.11
C SER A 80 -0.36 -63.28 7.36
N THR A 81 0.39 -64.38 7.18
CA THR A 81 1.75 -64.46 6.59
C THR A 81 1.77 -65.65 5.60
N PRO A 82 2.84 -65.88 4.81
CA PRO A 82 3.18 -65.35 3.47
C PRO A 82 3.11 -66.45 2.37
N PRO A 83 3.64 -66.23 1.14
CA PRO A 83 4.94 -66.90 0.87
C PRO A 83 5.92 -66.22 -0.12
N SER A 84 7.17 -66.70 -0.01
CA SER A 84 8.27 -66.84 -0.98
C SER A 84 9.16 -65.64 -1.35
N THR A 85 10.31 -65.63 -0.69
CA THR A 85 11.59 -65.03 -1.09
C THR A 85 12.23 -65.79 -2.26
N SER A 86 12.77 -65.06 -3.24
CA SER A 86 13.93 -65.52 -4.03
C SER A 86 14.98 -64.41 -4.07
N THR A 87 16.19 -64.80 -3.71
CA THR A 87 17.39 -63.98 -3.53
C THR A 87 18.19 -63.97 -4.82
N THR A 88 18.70 -62.82 -5.27
CA THR A 88 19.91 -62.74 -6.11
C THR A 88 20.56 -61.36 -5.97
N GLN A 89 21.84 -61.35 -5.60
CA GLN A 89 22.72 -60.19 -5.48
C GLN A 89 23.26 -59.74 -6.87
N PRO A 90 23.85 -58.53 -6.98
CA PRO A 90 23.93 -57.75 -8.22
C PRO A 90 25.19 -58.02 -9.04
N THR A 91 25.11 -57.77 -10.35
CA THR A 91 26.27 -57.67 -11.26
C THR A 91 26.29 -56.26 -11.88
N PRO A 92 27.45 -55.59 -11.97
CA PRO A 92 27.54 -54.19 -12.41
C PRO A 92 27.55 -54.09 -13.93
N THR A 93 26.76 -53.17 -14.48
CA THR A 93 26.84 -52.77 -15.89
C THR A 93 26.82 -51.25 -16.01
N THR A 94 27.97 -50.74 -16.44
CA THR A 94 28.19 -49.39 -16.96
C THR A 94 27.77 -49.31 -18.44
N SER A 95 27.45 -48.09 -18.91
CA SER A 95 27.08 -47.65 -20.27
C SER A 95 25.56 -47.73 -20.56
N THR A 96 24.83 -46.70 -21.02
CA THR A 96 25.07 -45.49 -21.85
C THR A 96 23.87 -44.54 -21.64
N PRO A 97 23.91 -43.21 -21.92
CA PRO A 97 22.82 -42.28 -21.56
C PRO A 97 21.54 -42.60 -22.34
N SER A 98 20.44 -42.84 -21.63
CA SER A 98 19.13 -42.98 -22.26
C SER A 98 18.63 -41.61 -22.70
N ASN A 99 18.37 -41.48 -24.00
CA ASN A 99 17.49 -40.44 -24.51
C ASN A 99 16.09 -40.63 -23.91
N GLY A 100 15.64 -39.65 -23.12
CA GLY A 100 14.24 -39.26 -23.02
C GLY A 100 13.40 -39.86 -21.88
N LEU A 101 13.89 -39.90 -20.63
CA LEU A 101 12.95 -39.91 -19.50
C LEU A 101 12.49 -38.47 -19.24
N ASN A 102 11.20 -38.20 -19.44
CA ASN A 102 10.58 -36.93 -19.05
C ASN A 102 10.72 -36.78 -17.52
N LEU A 103 11.33 -35.68 -17.08
CA LEU A 103 11.43 -35.32 -15.66
C LEU A 103 10.01 -35.14 -15.10
N GLN A 104 9.72 -35.78 -13.97
CA GLN A 104 8.42 -35.67 -13.31
C GLN A 104 8.57 -34.73 -12.11
N LEU A 105 7.83 -33.62 -12.11
CA LEU A 105 7.80 -32.67 -10.99
C LEU A 105 6.41 -32.64 -10.35
N LYS A 106 6.36 -32.77 -9.03
CA LYS A 106 5.14 -32.66 -8.24
C LYS A 106 5.00 -31.24 -7.71
N VAL A 107 3.91 -30.57 -8.02
CA VAL A 107 3.66 -29.19 -7.58
C VAL A 107 2.46 -29.18 -6.64
N GLY A 108 2.70 -28.73 -5.41
CA GLY A 108 1.66 -28.47 -4.43
C GLY A 108 0.99 -27.13 -4.71
N LEU A 109 -0.32 -27.06 -4.56
CA LEU A 109 -1.07 -25.82 -4.71
C LEU A 109 -1.89 -25.54 -3.46
N LEU A 110 -1.86 -24.30 -2.99
CA LEU A 110 -2.69 -23.84 -1.88
C LEU A 110 -3.64 -22.75 -2.35
N PHE A 111 -4.92 -22.95 -2.10
CA PHE A 111 -6.04 -22.12 -2.57
C PHE A 111 -7.07 -21.87 -1.47
N ALA A 112 -8.11 -21.11 -1.81
CA ALA A 112 -9.33 -21.01 -1.01
C ALA A 112 -10.57 -21.41 -1.84
N ASN A 113 -11.61 -21.86 -1.15
CA ASN A 113 -12.92 -22.23 -1.71
C ASN A 113 -14.08 -22.20 -0.67
N GLY A 114 -13.79 -22.05 0.62
CA GLY A 114 -14.72 -22.29 1.74
C GLY A 114 -15.94 -21.36 1.85
N SER A 115 -15.92 -20.17 1.23
CA SER A 115 -17.04 -19.22 1.22
C SER A 115 -17.21 -18.56 -0.15
N LYS A 116 -18.36 -17.92 -0.40
CA LYS A 116 -18.59 -17.16 -1.64
C LYS A 116 -17.59 -16.00 -1.78
N ASP A 117 -17.28 -15.32 -0.69
CA ASP A 117 -16.32 -14.21 -0.69
C ASP A 117 -14.90 -14.70 -0.97
N LEU A 118 -14.49 -15.84 -0.38
CA LEU A 118 -13.21 -16.47 -0.69
C LEU A 118 -13.15 -16.94 -2.15
N ARG A 119 -14.24 -17.48 -2.69
CA ARG A 119 -14.28 -17.89 -4.10
C ARG A 119 -14.17 -16.70 -5.05
N ALA A 120 -14.85 -15.60 -4.73
CA ALA A 120 -14.80 -14.38 -5.53
C ALA A 120 -13.37 -13.79 -5.60
N GLN A 121 -12.59 -13.89 -4.51
CA GLN A 121 -11.23 -13.35 -4.48
C GLN A 121 -10.15 -14.37 -4.89
N PHE A 122 -10.20 -15.59 -4.38
CA PHE A 122 -9.09 -16.56 -4.44
C PHE A 122 -9.54 -17.98 -4.81
N GLY A 123 -10.78 -18.13 -5.26
CA GLY A 123 -11.40 -19.43 -5.52
C GLY A 123 -10.54 -20.33 -6.41
N PHE A 124 -10.40 -21.60 -6.04
CA PHE A 124 -9.69 -22.57 -6.86
C PHE A 124 -10.24 -22.62 -8.28
N GLY A 125 -11.55 -22.82 -8.45
CA GLY A 125 -12.17 -22.82 -9.78
C GLY A 125 -11.93 -21.51 -10.54
N GLN A 126 -12.08 -20.38 -9.85
CA GLN A 126 -11.96 -19.00 -10.38
C GLN A 126 -10.54 -18.61 -10.79
N SER A 127 -9.52 -19.32 -10.29
CA SER A 127 -8.11 -18.91 -10.39
C SER A 127 -7.22 -19.97 -11.04
N ALA A 128 -7.40 -21.26 -10.72
CA ALA A 128 -6.56 -22.35 -11.23
C ALA A 128 -6.39 -22.40 -12.76
N PRO A 129 -7.38 -22.02 -13.60
CA PRO A 129 -7.17 -21.97 -15.05
C PRO A 129 -6.01 -21.05 -15.50
N ALA A 130 -5.62 -20.08 -14.67
CA ALA A 130 -4.46 -19.22 -14.92
C ALA A 130 -3.14 -20.00 -14.95
N ILE A 131 -3.03 -21.07 -14.16
CA ILE A 131 -1.87 -21.98 -14.18
C ILE A 131 -1.80 -22.67 -15.55
N THR A 132 -2.94 -23.12 -16.08
CA THR A 132 -3.00 -23.75 -17.41
C THR A 132 -2.55 -22.79 -18.50
N LEU A 133 -2.98 -21.53 -18.46
CA LEU A 133 -2.56 -20.51 -19.43
C LEU A 133 -1.05 -20.23 -19.33
N ALA A 134 -0.49 -20.14 -18.12
CA ALA A 134 0.94 -19.96 -17.91
C ALA A 134 1.75 -21.15 -18.45
N MET A 135 1.27 -22.38 -18.24
CA MET A 135 1.87 -23.59 -18.81
C MET A 135 1.81 -23.61 -20.34
N GLN A 136 0.69 -23.24 -20.94
CA GLN A 136 0.54 -23.17 -22.40
C GLN A 136 1.54 -22.19 -23.01
N ARG A 137 1.71 -21.02 -22.39
CA ARG A 137 2.73 -20.04 -22.79
C ARG A 137 4.14 -20.59 -22.62
N ALA A 138 4.47 -21.15 -21.46
CA ALA A 138 5.80 -21.72 -21.22
C ALA A 138 6.13 -22.86 -22.19
N ALA A 139 5.13 -23.65 -22.60
CA ALA A 139 5.29 -24.68 -23.61
C ALA A 139 5.54 -24.10 -25.02
N SER A 140 4.79 -23.06 -25.42
CA SER A 140 5.00 -22.42 -26.73
C SER A 140 6.36 -21.74 -26.84
N GLU A 141 6.88 -21.23 -25.71
CA GLU A 141 8.21 -20.66 -25.57
C GLU A 141 9.30 -21.70 -25.26
N GLN A 142 8.96 -23.00 -25.26
CA GLN A 142 9.90 -24.11 -25.07
C GLN A 142 10.64 -24.15 -23.71
N LEU A 143 10.10 -23.51 -22.67
CA LEU A 143 10.71 -23.42 -21.34
C LEU A 143 10.64 -24.73 -20.55
N ILE A 144 9.62 -25.54 -20.80
CA ILE A 144 9.29 -26.74 -20.00
C ILE A 144 9.40 -28.05 -20.78
N ASN A 145 10.20 -28.05 -21.86
CA ASN A 145 10.42 -29.23 -22.68
C ASN A 145 11.00 -30.39 -21.86
N ASN A 146 10.39 -31.57 -22.01
CA ASN A 146 10.74 -32.82 -21.32
C ASN A 146 10.49 -32.80 -19.80
N ILE A 147 9.57 -31.94 -19.33
CA ILE A 147 9.07 -31.94 -17.95
C ILE A 147 7.58 -32.28 -17.97
N ASN A 148 7.17 -33.16 -17.08
CA ASN A 148 5.77 -33.47 -16.83
C ASN A 148 5.41 -33.05 -15.39
N PHE A 149 4.32 -32.32 -15.26
CA PHE A 149 3.89 -31.74 -13.99
C PHE A 149 2.71 -32.52 -13.44
N ASN A 150 2.80 -32.89 -12.16
CA ASN A 150 1.70 -33.48 -11.41
C ASN A 150 1.27 -32.52 -10.29
N PHE A 151 0.03 -32.05 -10.35
CA PHE A 151 -0.49 -31.08 -9.40
C PHE A 151 -1.26 -31.78 -8.26
N THR A 152 -1.02 -31.34 -7.03
CA THR A 152 -1.85 -31.72 -5.88
C THR A 152 -2.22 -30.46 -5.12
N TRP A 153 -3.49 -30.30 -4.75
CA TRP A 153 -3.97 -29.05 -4.16
C TRP A 153 -4.76 -29.24 -2.88
N PHE A 154 -4.68 -28.25 -1.99
CA PHE A 154 -5.51 -28.14 -0.80
C PHE A 154 -6.13 -26.75 -0.69
N MET A 155 -7.29 -26.68 -0.03
CA MET A 155 -7.99 -25.43 0.26
C MET A 155 -7.65 -25.03 1.70
N CYS A 156 -6.71 -24.12 1.88
CA CYS A 156 -6.38 -23.61 3.21
C CYS A 156 -7.33 -22.50 3.67
N ASP A 157 -8.17 -21.95 2.77
CA ASP A 157 -9.24 -21.01 3.11
C ASP A 157 -8.81 -19.80 3.94
N CYS A 158 -7.59 -19.31 3.69
CA CYS A 158 -6.93 -18.26 4.47
C CYS A 158 -6.80 -18.54 5.98
N ASP A 159 -6.91 -19.81 6.41
CA ASP A 159 -6.74 -20.22 7.81
C ASP A 159 -5.29 -20.64 8.07
N GLU A 160 -4.68 -20.10 9.12
CA GLU A 160 -3.26 -20.34 9.44
C GLU A 160 -2.97 -21.78 9.86
N ALA A 161 -3.90 -22.42 10.56
CA ALA A 161 -3.72 -23.80 11.01
C ALA A 161 -3.79 -24.78 9.83
N LEU A 162 -4.76 -24.57 8.92
CA LEU A 162 -4.86 -25.32 7.68
C LEU A 162 -3.66 -25.07 6.76
N ALA A 163 -3.24 -23.82 6.58
CA ALA A 163 -2.06 -23.49 5.79
C ALA A 163 -0.80 -24.20 6.31
N SER A 164 -0.58 -24.20 7.63
CA SER A 164 0.53 -24.92 8.27
C SER A 164 0.45 -26.43 8.04
N GLY A 165 -0.72 -27.03 8.32
CA GLY A 165 -0.95 -28.46 8.18
C GLY A 165 -0.80 -28.95 6.73
N TYR A 166 -1.43 -28.25 5.78
CA TYR A 166 -1.40 -28.61 4.37
C TYR A 166 -0.05 -28.35 3.72
N THR A 167 0.69 -27.31 4.11
CA THR A 167 2.07 -27.11 3.68
C THR A 167 2.93 -28.32 4.08
N ASN A 168 2.85 -28.73 5.34
CA ASN A 168 3.56 -29.91 5.82
C ASN A 168 3.09 -31.19 5.12
N GLN A 169 1.78 -31.37 4.90
CA GLN A 169 1.25 -32.54 4.21
C GLN A 169 1.73 -32.63 2.75
N LEU A 170 1.72 -31.52 2.01
CA LEU A 170 2.24 -31.46 0.65
C LEU A 170 3.73 -31.83 0.62
N PHE A 171 4.53 -31.20 1.48
CA PHE A 171 5.98 -31.36 1.44
C PHE A 171 6.47 -32.67 2.06
N VAL A 172 6.06 -32.96 3.30
CA VAL A 172 6.55 -34.09 4.10
C VAL A 172 5.89 -35.40 3.67
N ASN A 173 4.59 -35.41 3.40
CA ASN A 173 3.87 -36.67 3.16
C ASN A 173 3.72 -36.99 1.67
N LEU A 174 3.43 -35.97 0.85
CA LEU A 174 3.19 -36.14 -0.59
C LEU A 174 4.46 -35.91 -1.43
N HIS A 175 5.51 -35.39 -0.80
CA HIS A 175 6.81 -35.12 -1.38
C HIS A 175 6.72 -34.24 -2.63
N VAL A 176 5.94 -33.16 -2.58
CA VAL A 176 5.97 -32.15 -3.64
C VAL A 176 7.35 -31.48 -3.72
N ASP A 177 7.70 -31.04 -4.92
CA ASP A 177 8.99 -30.42 -5.23
C ASP A 177 8.93 -28.89 -5.12
N ALA A 178 7.75 -28.30 -5.30
CA ALA A 178 7.49 -26.88 -5.14
C ALA A 178 6.05 -26.65 -4.64
N ILE A 179 5.78 -25.48 -4.06
CA ILE A 179 4.43 -25.03 -3.74
C ILE A 179 4.12 -23.70 -4.46
N ILE A 180 2.94 -23.59 -5.07
CA ILE A 180 2.38 -22.32 -5.54
C ILE A 180 1.20 -21.95 -4.62
N GLY A 181 1.27 -20.78 -4.01
CA GLY A 181 0.36 -20.31 -2.97
C GLY A 181 0.92 -20.47 -1.55
N PRO A 182 0.12 -20.12 -0.53
CA PRO A 182 -1.29 -19.71 -0.58
C PRO A 182 -1.51 -18.24 -1.02
N PRO A 183 -2.77 -17.84 -1.29
CA PRO A 183 -3.09 -16.49 -1.77
C PRO A 183 -3.21 -15.41 -0.70
N CYS A 184 -3.40 -15.77 0.57
CA CYS A 184 -3.73 -14.83 1.65
C CYS A 184 -2.49 -14.50 2.47
N VAL A 185 -2.39 -13.26 2.99
CA VAL A 185 -1.16 -12.73 3.61
C VAL A 185 -0.62 -13.63 4.74
N THR A 186 -1.45 -13.93 5.73
CA THR A 186 -1.01 -14.67 6.93
C THR A 186 -0.65 -16.11 6.60
N SER A 187 -1.47 -16.78 5.80
CA SER A 187 -1.18 -18.12 5.29
C SER A 187 0.13 -18.15 4.49
N ALA A 188 0.41 -17.11 3.68
CA ALA A 188 1.62 -17.02 2.86
C ALA A 188 2.87 -16.93 3.73
N LEU A 189 2.83 -16.14 4.81
CA LEU A 189 3.91 -16.07 5.80
C LEU A 189 4.16 -17.42 6.47
N ILE A 190 3.09 -18.11 6.90
CA ILE A 190 3.20 -19.44 7.52
C ILE A 190 3.85 -20.46 6.58
N THR A 191 3.38 -20.55 5.33
CA THR A 191 3.97 -21.42 4.32
C THR A 191 5.43 -21.04 4.02
N GLY A 192 5.72 -19.74 3.95
CA GLY A 192 7.06 -19.20 3.77
C GLY A 192 8.03 -19.66 4.87
N TYR A 193 7.68 -19.51 6.15
CA TYR A 193 8.54 -19.94 7.26
C TYR A 193 8.80 -21.45 7.26
N ILE A 194 7.78 -22.26 6.96
CA ILE A 194 7.94 -23.72 6.85
C ILE A 194 8.87 -24.06 5.68
N SER A 195 8.72 -23.37 4.55
CA SER A 195 9.56 -23.59 3.37
C SER A 195 11.02 -23.22 3.58
N SER A 196 11.28 -22.17 4.35
CA SER A 196 12.62 -21.77 4.72
C SER A 196 13.29 -22.79 5.64
N PHE A 197 12.53 -23.44 6.52
CA PHE A 197 13.06 -24.49 7.39
C PHE A 197 13.51 -25.74 6.60
N TYR A 198 12.70 -26.17 5.63
CA TYR A 198 12.97 -27.37 4.83
C TYR A 198 13.73 -27.09 3.52
N ASN A 199 13.99 -25.84 3.21
CA ASN A 199 14.59 -25.36 1.95
C ASN A 199 13.90 -25.86 0.68
N PHE A 200 12.59 -25.59 0.52
CA PHE A 200 11.86 -25.87 -0.72
C PHE A 200 11.20 -24.62 -1.32
N PRO A 201 11.03 -24.53 -2.65
CA PRO A 201 10.55 -23.31 -3.27
C PRO A 201 9.05 -23.10 -3.06
N VAL A 202 8.71 -21.87 -2.70
CA VAL A 202 7.34 -21.37 -2.60
C VAL A 202 7.17 -20.15 -3.48
N PHE A 203 6.14 -20.15 -4.32
CA PHE A 203 5.77 -19.02 -5.15
C PHE A 203 4.40 -18.50 -4.69
N VAL A 204 4.37 -17.33 -4.05
CA VAL A 204 3.13 -16.78 -3.49
C VAL A 204 2.40 -15.91 -4.51
N TRP A 205 1.07 -15.93 -4.48
CA TRP A 205 0.19 -15.17 -5.38
C TRP A 205 -0.91 -14.48 -4.55
N GLY A 206 -1.84 -13.79 -5.21
CA GLY A 206 -3.00 -13.23 -4.52
C GLY A 206 -2.67 -11.97 -3.72
N ALA A 207 -3.22 -11.88 -2.52
CA ALA A 207 -3.02 -10.77 -1.60
C ALA A 207 -1.77 -10.94 -0.72
N ALA A 208 -0.73 -11.66 -1.15
CA ALA A 208 0.51 -11.86 -0.36
C ALA A 208 1.38 -10.58 -0.30
N VAL A 209 0.90 -9.56 0.42
CA VAL A 209 1.43 -8.19 0.41
C VAL A 209 2.30 -7.83 1.63
N ALA A 210 2.53 -8.77 2.55
CA ALA A 210 3.40 -8.55 3.70
C ALA A 210 4.86 -8.31 3.26
N ALA A 211 5.50 -7.28 3.82
CA ALA A 211 6.89 -6.95 3.51
C ALA A 211 7.86 -8.03 4.00
N GLU A 212 7.51 -8.73 5.08
CA GLU A 212 8.30 -9.81 5.69
C GLU A 212 8.50 -11.01 4.76
N LEU A 213 7.63 -11.20 3.75
CA LEU A 213 7.82 -12.23 2.73
C LEU A 213 9.12 -12.02 1.95
N ASN A 214 9.55 -10.78 1.79
CA ASN A 214 10.76 -10.46 1.03
C ASN A 214 12.06 -10.93 1.70
N ASP A 215 12.00 -11.21 3.01
CA ASP A 215 13.15 -11.67 3.79
C ASP A 215 13.25 -13.20 3.85
N ILE A 216 12.32 -13.93 3.23
CA ILE A 216 12.26 -15.40 3.27
C ILE A 216 13.01 -15.99 2.05
N PRO A 217 14.18 -16.62 2.21
CA PRO A 217 15.07 -16.96 1.08
C PRO A 217 14.53 -17.98 0.08
N THR A 218 13.45 -18.68 0.42
CA THR A 218 12.83 -19.74 -0.39
C THR A 218 11.50 -19.30 -1.01
N VAL A 219 11.06 -18.07 -0.74
CA VAL A 219 9.81 -17.51 -1.23
C VAL A 219 10.10 -16.55 -2.37
N THR A 220 9.47 -16.79 -3.52
CA THR A 220 9.37 -15.82 -4.60
C THR A 220 8.03 -15.10 -4.47
N ASN A 221 8.06 -13.78 -4.28
CA ASN A 221 6.88 -12.94 -4.25
C ASN A 221 6.75 -12.13 -5.54
N VAL A 222 5.92 -12.64 -6.46
CA VAL A 222 5.57 -11.95 -7.71
C VAL A 222 4.55 -10.83 -7.48
N ASN A 223 3.99 -10.76 -6.27
CA ASN A 223 3.21 -9.61 -5.83
C ASN A 223 4.16 -8.54 -5.28
N THR A 224 3.68 -7.31 -5.24
CA THR A 224 4.35 -6.22 -4.53
C THR A 224 3.85 -6.17 -3.09
N ASN A 225 4.66 -5.64 -2.17
CA ASN A 225 4.25 -5.45 -0.78
C ASN A 225 3.70 -4.03 -0.51
N THR A 226 2.98 -3.89 0.59
CA THR A 226 2.36 -2.62 0.99
C THR A 226 3.37 -1.57 1.46
N ASN A 227 4.57 -1.97 1.89
CA ASN A 227 5.64 -1.06 2.26
C ASN A 227 6.14 -0.25 1.06
N MET A 228 6.39 -0.94 -0.07
CA MET A 228 6.76 -0.30 -1.33
C MET A 228 5.63 0.61 -1.86
N LEU A 229 4.36 0.21 -1.69
CA LEU A 229 3.23 1.08 -2.03
C LEU A 229 3.22 2.35 -1.16
N ALA A 230 3.46 2.22 0.15
CA ALA A 230 3.58 3.37 1.06
C ALA A 230 4.73 4.29 0.67
N MET A 231 5.88 3.75 0.25
CA MET A 231 6.98 4.54 -0.33
C MET A 231 6.55 5.30 -1.60
N GLY A 232 5.78 4.65 -2.48
CA GLY A 232 5.20 5.29 -3.66
C GLY A 232 4.26 6.45 -3.32
N VAL A 233 3.36 6.24 -2.35
CA VAL A 233 2.46 7.30 -1.85
C VAL A 233 3.27 8.44 -1.22
N GLN A 234 4.26 8.13 -0.40
CA GLN A 234 5.14 9.14 0.20
C GLN A 234 5.85 9.97 -0.86
N ALA A 235 6.42 9.34 -1.89
CA ALA A 235 7.07 10.03 -3.00
C ALA A 235 6.11 10.97 -3.74
N LEU A 236 4.86 10.56 -3.94
CA LEU A 236 3.81 11.41 -4.52
C LEU A 236 3.52 12.63 -3.63
N LEU A 237 3.33 12.42 -2.33
CA LEU A 237 3.07 13.50 -1.36
C LEU A 237 4.22 14.52 -1.36
N MET A 238 5.47 14.05 -1.37
CA MET A 238 6.66 14.90 -1.44
C MET A 238 6.74 15.66 -2.76
N GLN A 239 6.45 15.00 -3.89
CA GLN A 239 6.45 15.61 -5.21
C GLN A 239 5.50 16.82 -5.29
N PHE A 240 4.35 16.74 -4.63
CA PHE A 240 3.37 17.84 -4.60
C PHE A 240 3.47 18.74 -3.37
N GLN A 241 4.46 18.51 -2.50
CA GLN A 241 4.68 19.26 -1.26
C GLN A 241 3.46 19.27 -0.35
N TRP A 242 2.77 18.13 -0.27
CA TRP A 242 1.65 17.93 0.63
C TRP A 242 2.14 17.40 1.98
N GLN A 243 2.03 18.25 3.00
CA GLN A 243 2.67 18.04 4.30
C GLN A 243 1.70 17.60 5.40
N GLU A 244 0.41 17.84 5.25
CA GLU A 244 -0.62 17.39 6.20
C GLU A 244 -1.60 16.48 5.47
N ILE A 245 -1.77 15.26 5.97
CA ILE A 245 -2.65 14.27 5.37
C ILE A 245 -3.57 13.63 6.40
N SER A 246 -4.73 13.16 5.92
CA SER A 246 -5.55 12.20 6.67
C SER A 246 -5.39 10.82 6.05
N THR A 247 -5.27 9.78 6.87
CA THR A 247 -5.23 8.39 6.41
C THR A 247 -6.51 7.66 6.82
N ILE A 248 -7.24 7.11 5.86
CA ILE A 248 -8.50 6.40 6.10
C ILE A 248 -8.51 5.05 5.39
N TYR A 249 -9.18 4.06 5.97
CA TYR A 249 -9.25 2.75 5.32
C TYR A 249 -10.47 1.96 5.78
N ILE A 250 -10.94 1.08 4.90
CA ILE A 250 -11.93 0.05 5.21
C ILE A 250 -11.31 -1.30 4.78
N PRO A 251 -10.85 -2.11 5.74
CA PRO A 251 -10.31 -3.42 5.45
C PRO A 251 -11.42 -4.46 5.27
N ASP A 252 -11.12 -5.53 4.54
CA ASP A 252 -11.87 -6.78 4.61
C ASP A 252 -11.22 -7.75 5.63
N ASN A 253 -11.88 -8.89 5.87
CA ASN A 253 -11.36 -9.96 6.74
C ASN A 253 -10.67 -11.09 5.94
N ILE A 254 -10.38 -10.87 4.65
CA ILE A 254 -9.94 -11.92 3.72
C ILE A 254 -8.56 -11.58 3.14
N GLY A 255 -8.45 -10.49 2.38
CA GLY A 255 -7.19 -10.00 1.83
C GLY A 255 -6.41 -9.14 2.82
N MET A 256 -7.12 -8.36 3.67
CA MET A 256 -6.55 -7.45 4.68
C MET A 256 -5.52 -6.45 4.14
N VAL A 257 -5.45 -6.20 2.83
CA VAL A 257 -4.41 -5.39 2.18
C VAL A 257 -4.39 -3.98 2.77
N CYS A 258 -5.55 -3.38 2.99
CA CYS A 258 -5.63 -2.05 3.60
C CYS A 258 -5.13 -1.97 5.03
N SER A 259 -5.22 -3.05 5.80
CA SER A 259 -4.68 -3.10 7.16
C SER A 259 -3.15 -3.05 7.14
N TYR A 260 -2.51 -3.83 6.26
CA TYR A 260 -1.05 -3.82 6.09
C TYR A 260 -0.57 -2.48 5.52
N PHE A 261 -1.24 -1.95 4.49
CA PHE A 261 -0.91 -0.64 3.92
C PHE A 261 -0.97 0.48 4.95
N GLN A 262 -2.01 0.52 5.78
CA GLN A 262 -2.11 1.55 6.82
C GLN A 262 -0.96 1.45 7.84
N GLN A 263 -0.58 0.24 8.25
CA GLN A 263 0.51 0.01 9.21
C GLN A 263 1.85 0.44 8.61
N ASP A 264 2.12 0.04 7.36
CA ASP A 264 3.33 0.42 6.64
C ASP A 264 3.41 1.94 6.42
N MET A 265 2.31 2.57 6.02
CA MET A 265 2.25 4.02 5.81
C MET A 265 2.52 4.79 7.10
N GLU A 266 1.92 4.36 8.22
CA GLU A 266 2.14 4.97 9.52
C GLU A 266 3.58 4.78 9.99
N SER A 267 4.14 3.58 9.88
CA SER A 267 5.54 3.28 10.21
C SER A 267 6.51 4.15 9.40
N LEU A 268 6.26 4.27 8.10
CA LEU A 268 7.07 5.06 7.18
C LEU A 268 7.00 6.56 7.49
N LEU A 269 5.81 7.10 7.78
CA LEU A 269 5.62 8.53 8.03
C LEU A 269 5.97 8.96 9.45
N ASN A 270 5.91 8.08 10.46
CA ASN A 270 6.33 8.40 11.83
C ASN A 270 7.80 8.84 11.91
N ASN A 271 8.62 8.42 10.94
CA ASN A 271 10.03 8.79 10.82
C ASN A 271 10.28 9.93 9.82
N ASN A 272 9.23 10.54 9.25
CA ASN A 272 9.35 11.59 8.23
C ASN A 272 9.05 12.99 8.84
N PRO A 273 10.03 13.91 8.89
CA PRO A 273 9.80 15.25 9.45
C PRO A 273 8.98 16.18 8.54
N ASN A 274 8.75 15.82 7.28
CA ASN A 274 8.12 16.68 6.27
C ASN A 274 6.62 16.41 6.07
N ILE A 275 6.12 15.25 6.50
CA ILE A 275 4.73 14.84 6.29
C ILE A 275 4.14 14.36 7.61
N THR A 276 3.03 14.98 8.03
CA THR A 276 2.31 14.68 9.26
C THR A 276 0.95 14.05 8.96
N ILE A 277 0.64 12.94 9.64
CA ILE A 277 -0.71 12.37 9.67
C ILE A 277 -1.51 13.14 10.73
N VAL A 278 -2.42 14.02 10.29
CA VAL A 278 -3.24 14.86 11.19
C VAL A 278 -4.54 14.18 11.64
N TYR A 279 -4.94 13.11 10.93
CA TYR A 279 -6.09 12.29 11.30
C TYR A 279 -5.97 10.89 10.72
N LYS A 280 -6.28 9.87 11.52
CA LYS A 280 -6.28 8.46 11.12
C LYS A 280 -7.59 7.81 11.54
N LYS A 281 -8.21 7.02 10.65
CA LYS A 281 -9.44 6.29 10.97
C LYS A 281 -9.61 5.01 10.15
N GLN A 282 -9.73 3.89 10.85
CA GLN A 282 -10.42 2.72 10.32
C GLN A 282 -11.92 3.00 10.35
N MET A 283 -12.58 2.92 9.21
CA MET A 283 -14.01 3.14 9.09
C MET A 283 -14.74 1.80 9.09
N ASP A 284 -15.99 1.82 9.56
CA ASP A 284 -16.92 0.72 9.34
C ASP A 284 -17.44 0.81 7.90
N SER A 285 -17.83 -0.33 7.32
CA SER A 285 -18.46 -0.44 5.99
C SER A 285 -19.92 0.09 6.03
N THR A 286 -20.09 1.36 6.42
CA THR A 286 -21.38 2.04 6.49
C THR A 286 -21.26 3.50 6.07
N THR A 287 -22.29 3.99 5.37
CA THR A 287 -22.37 5.40 4.94
C THR A 287 -22.33 6.38 6.11
N ALA A 288 -22.84 6.00 7.28
CA ALA A 288 -22.80 6.84 8.48
C ALA A 288 -21.35 7.06 8.96
N SER A 289 -20.57 5.97 9.09
CA SER A 289 -19.15 6.01 9.49
C SER A 289 -18.31 6.81 8.49
N MET A 290 -18.58 6.64 7.19
CA MET A 290 -17.94 7.42 6.12
C MET A 290 -18.26 8.93 6.23
N LYS A 291 -19.53 9.30 6.43
CA LYS A 291 -19.97 10.70 6.54
C LYS A 291 -19.42 11.39 7.80
N GLU A 292 -19.41 10.68 8.93
CA GLU A 292 -18.78 11.18 10.17
C GLU A 292 -17.29 11.47 9.96
N THR A 293 -16.59 10.51 9.36
CA THR A 293 -15.16 10.63 9.04
C THR A 293 -14.88 11.82 8.12
N LEU A 294 -15.67 11.96 7.04
CA LEU A 294 -15.53 13.09 6.12
C LEU A 294 -15.82 14.44 6.79
N ASN A 295 -16.81 14.52 7.68
CA ASN A 295 -17.07 15.74 8.45
C ASN A 295 -15.91 16.11 9.38
N LYS A 296 -15.22 15.12 9.96
CA LYS A 296 -14.00 15.37 10.71
C LYS A 296 -12.88 15.88 9.80
N ILE A 297 -12.66 15.23 8.66
CA ILE A 297 -11.62 15.59 7.68
C ILE A 297 -11.78 17.03 7.19
N LYS A 298 -13.01 17.53 6.96
CA LYS A 298 -13.26 18.92 6.56
C LYS A 298 -12.54 19.94 7.45
N THR A 299 -12.40 19.63 8.74
CA THR A 299 -11.84 20.53 9.76
C THR A 299 -10.32 20.44 9.91
N CYS A 300 -9.66 19.45 9.31
CA CYS A 300 -8.24 19.21 9.58
C CYS A 300 -7.38 18.80 8.38
N SER A 301 -7.94 18.49 7.21
CA SER A 301 -7.14 18.08 6.06
C SER A 301 -7.81 18.36 4.71
N ARG A 302 -6.99 18.44 3.65
CA ARG A 302 -7.43 18.45 2.24
C ARG A 302 -6.87 17.29 1.44
N ILE A 303 -5.85 16.61 1.93
CA ILE A 303 -5.21 15.46 1.27
C ILE A 303 -5.58 14.20 2.05
N ILE A 304 -6.34 13.33 1.41
CA ILE A 304 -6.91 12.11 2.00
C ILE A 304 -6.23 10.92 1.35
N VAL A 305 -5.35 10.24 2.08
CA VAL A 305 -4.80 8.94 1.66
C VAL A 305 -5.76 7.85 2.11
N SER A 306 -6.15 6.98 1.18
CA SER A 306 -7.21 6.00 1.39
C SER A 306 -6.86 4.64 0.83
N CYS A 307 -7.42 3.60 1.44
CA CYS A 307 -7.43 2.24 0.93
C CYS A 307 -8.80 1.59 1.18
N PHE A 308 -9.31 0.87 0.17
CA PHE A 308 -10.57 0.13 0.25
C PHE A 308 -10.37 -1.28 -0.33
N ASP A 309 -10.59 -2.31 0.48
CA ASP A 309 -10.53 -3.69 0.00
C ASP A 309 -11.78 -4.06 -0.83
N SER A 310 -12.89 -3.33 -0.62
CA SER A 310 -14.16 -3.52 -1.34
C SER A 310 -14.46 -2.39 -2.32
N ALA A 311 -14.80 -2.75 -3.56
CA ALA A 311 -15.28 -1.80 -4.57
C ALA A 311 -16.58 -1.10 -4.15
N VAL A 312 -17.44 -1.78 -3.37
CA VAL A 312 -18.69 -1.22 -2.84
C VAL A 312 -18.40 -0.12 -1.83
N ASP A 313 -17.45 -0.35 -0.91
CA ASP A 313 -17.06 0.65 0.08
C ASP A 313 -16.38 1.86 -0.56
N ARG A 314 -15.51 1.62 -1.54
CA ARG A 314 -14.92 2.68 -2.35
C ARG A 314 -15.99 3.55 -2.99
N ARG A 315 -16.98 2.96 -3.66
CA ARG A 315 -18.08 3.70 -4.31
C ARG A 315 -18.92 4.45 -3.29
N ASN A 316 -19.30 3.83 -2.18
CA ASN A 316 -20.07 4.46 -1.12
C ASN A 316 -19.33 5.67 -0.51
N PHE A 317 -18.01 5.59 -0.40
CA PHE A 317 -17.19 6.72 0.05
C PHE A 317 -17.19 7.88 -0.96
N LEU A 318 -17.06 7.59 -2.26
CA LEU A 318 -17.19 8.61 -3.32
C LEU A 318 -18.55 9.31 -3.27
N LEU A 319 -19.64 8.53 -3.10
CA LEU A 319 -20.98 9.08 -2.95
C LEU A 319 -21.12 9.92 -1.68
N ALA A 320 -20.52 9.51 -0.55
CA ALA A 320 -20.50 10.28 0.68
C ALA A 320 -19.76 11.62 0.53
N MET A 321 -18.67 11.67 -0.26
CA MET A 321 -17.99 12.93 -0.60
C MET A 321 -18.90 13.88 -1.38
N ASN A 322 -19.67 13.35 -2.34
CA ASN A 322 -20.65 14.14 -3.10
C ASN A 322 -21.80 14.63 -2.20
N ASP A 323 -22.40 13.74 -1.40
CA ASP A 323 -23.51 14.07 -0.49
C ASP A 323 -23.15 15.18 0.51
N LEU A 324 -21.89 15.26 0.91
CA LEU A 324 -21.38 16.27 1.84
C LEU A 324 -20.85 17.53 1.15
N GLY A 325 -20.94 17.62 -0.18
CA GLY A 325 -20.54 18.77 -0.99
C GLY A 325 -19.02 18.97 -1.13
N LEU A 326 -18.18 17.97 -0.82
CA LEU A 326 -16.72 18.12 -0.94
C LEU A 326 -16.28 18.22 -2.40
N VAL A 327 -17.03 17.62 -3.32
CA VAL A 327 -16.71 17.56 -4.75
C VAL A 327 -16.80 18.91 -5.45
N GLU A 328 -17.62 19.82 -4.90
CA GLU A 328 -17.79 21.19 -5.39
C GLU A 328 -16.54 22.04 -5.12
N SER A 329 -15.73 21.67 -4.12
CA SER A 329 -14.45 22.31 -3.83
C SER A 329 -13.32 21.70 -4.68
N THR A 330 -12.41 22.56 -5.13
CA THR A 330 -11.17 22.12 -5.81
C THR A 330 -10.04 21.77 -4.84
N GLU A 331 -10.25 21.96 -3.53
CA GLU A 331 -9.21 21.78 -2.50
C GLU A 331 -8.94 20.31 -2.16
N TYR A 332 -9.94 19.42 -2.25
CA TYR A 332 -9.80 18.05 -1.75
C TYR A 332 -9.14 17.10 -2.75
N VAL A 333 -8.17 16.33 -2.31
CA VAL A 333 -7.54 15.23 -3.07
C VAL A 333 -7.79 13.92 -2.35
N LEU A 334 -8.35 12.94 -3.04
CA LEU A 334 -8.47 11.57 -2.56
C LEU A 334 -7.41 10.70 -3.24
N ILE A 335 -6.38 10.28 -2.52
CA ILE A 335 -5.40 9.31 -3.00
C ILE A 335 -5.92 7.91 -2.62
N ILE A 336 -6.16 7.06 -3.60
CA ILE A 336 -6.57 5.66 -3.43
C ILE A 336 -5.34 4.81 -3.73
N ALA A 337 -4.76 4.25 -2.68
CA ALA A 337 -3.62 3.34 -2.77
C ALA A 337 -4.14 1.89 -2.81
N GLN A 338 -3.78 1.13 -3.84
CA GLN A 338 -4.25 -0.24 -4.03
C GLN A 338 -3.22 -1.12 -4.75
N LEU A 339 -3.32 -2.44 -4.57
CA LEU A 339 -2.51 -3.46 -5.25
C LEU A 339 -3.39 -4.45 -6.04
N GLN A 340 -4.45 -3.93 -6.66
CA GLN A 340 -5.40 -4.76 -7.40
C GLN A 340 -4.93 -5.04 -8.84
N ASN A 341 -3.93 -4.32 -9.34
CA ASN A 341 -3.52 -4.32 -10.74
C ASN A 341 -4.68 -3.90 -11.67
N GLN A 342 -5.51 -2.93 -11.27
CA GLN A 342 -6.68 -2.51 -12.05
C GLN A 342 -6.65 -1.02 -12.43
N GLY A 343 -5.78 -0.23 -11.80
CA GLY A 343 -5.75 1.22 -12.01
C GLY A 343 -7.11 1.84 -11.71
N MET A 344 -7.62 2.66 -12.62
CA MET A 344 -8.96 3.28 -12.51
C MET A 344 -10.10 2.39 -13.00
N LEU A 345 -9.89 1.08 -13.09
CA LEU A 345 -10.91 0.10 -13.44
C LEU A 345 -11.36 -0.69 -12.21
N GLN A 346 -12.49 -1.37 -12.36
CA GLN A 346 -12.98 -2.38 -11.44
C GLN A 346 -13.68 -3.49 -12.21
N GLN A 347 -13.65 -4.68 -11.65
CA GLN A 347 -14.46 -5.79 -12.11
C GLN A 347 -15.95 -5.52 -11.90
N ILE A 348 -16.75 -5.72 -12.95
CA ILE A 348 -18.22 -5.64 -12.92
C ILE A 348 -18.83 -6.97 -13.35
N SER A 349 -19.99 -7.28 -12.76
CA SER A 349 -20.77 -8.45 -13.18
C SER A 349 -21.62 -8.11 -14.42
N SER A 350 -21.37 -8.77 -15.55
CA SER A 350 -22.23 -8.68 -16.76
C SER A 350 -23.07 -9.94 -17.01
N GLY A 351 -23.29 -10.76 -15.97
CA GLY A 351 -24.05 -12.01 -16.03
C GLY A 351 -23.17 -13.26 -15.94
N VAL A 352 -23.75 -14.43 -16.29
CA VAL A 352 -23.06 -15.72 -16.25
C VAL A 352 -21.91 -15.73 -17.25
N ASN A 353 -20.68 -16.00 -16.80
CA ASN A 353 -19.47 -16.04 -17.61
C ASN A 353 -19.15 -14.71 -18.34
N GLY A 354 -19.48 -13.58 -17.73
CA GLY A 354 -19.37 -12.25 -18.33
C GLY A 354 -18.73 -11.21 -17.41
N VAL A 355 -17.55 -11.47 -16.86
CA VAL A 355 -16.79 -10.44 -16.16
C VAL A 355 -16.28 -9.43 -17.18
N GLN A 356 -16.67 -8.18 -16.99
CA GLN A 356 -16.11 -7.03 -17.70
C GLN A 356 -15.45 -6.10 -16.70
N TYR A 357 -14.69 -5.15 -17.22
CA TYR A 357 -14.07 -4.10 -16.45
C TYR A 357 -14.64 -2.77 -16.88
N ASP A 358 -15.01 -1.95 -15.90
CA ASP A 358 -15.49 -0.60 -16.11
C ASP A 358 -14.83 0.34 -15.09
N SER A 359 -15.12 1.62 -15.19
CA SER A 359 -14.59 2.67 -14.35
C SER A 359 -14.85 2.43 -12.86
N PHE A 360 -13.84 2.63 -12.01
CA PHE A 360 -13.87 2.29 -10.57
C PHE A 360 -14.95 3.02 -9.74
N TRP A 361 -15.55 4.07 -10.29
CA TRP A 361 -16.59 4.86 -9.63
C TRP A 361 -18.00 4.41 -9.97
N LYS A 362 -18.20 3.54 -10.97
CA LYS A 362 -19.53 3.08 -11.36
C LYS A 362 -20.07 1.98 -10.44
N GLN A 363 -21.35 1.69 -10.54
CA GLN A 363 -21.94 0.56 -9.83
C GLN A 363 -21.39 -0.78 -10.35
N SER A 364 -21.02 -1.70 -9.44
CA SER A 364 -20.29 -2.93 -9.78
C SER A 364 -21.15 -4.19 -9.90
N ASP A 365 -22.34 -4.19 -9.30
CA ASP A 365 -23.22 -5.36 -9.21
C ASP A 365 -24.16 -5.53 -10.42
N GLY A 366 -24.02 -4.67 -11.44
CA GLY A 366 -24.88 -4.66 -12.63
C GLY A 366 -26.23 -3.98 -12.44
N SER A 367 -26.53 -3.49 -11.22
CA SER A 367 -27.68 -2.61 -10.98
C SER A 367 -27.38 -1.17 -11.42
N ASN A 368 -28.42 -0.36 -11.55
CA ASN A 368 -28.28 1.08 -11.78
C ASN A 368 -29.03 1.82 -10.66
N ASP A 369 -28.27 2.42 -9.75
CA ASP A 369 -28.78 3.24 -8.65
C ASP A 369 -29.03 4.70 -9.06
N GLY A 370 -28.71 5.06 -10.31
CA GLY A 370 -28.82 6.41 -10.85
C GLY A 370 -27.73 7.38 -10.37
N ARG A 371 -26.69 6.91 -9.68
CA ARG A 371 -25.71 7.75 -8.97
C ARG A 371 -24.29 7.70 -9.55
N ASP A 372 -24.09 7.09 -10.70
CA ASP A 372 -22.77 7.05 -11.34
C ASP A 372 -22.22 8.44 -11.66
N ALA A 373 -23.08 9.39 -12.06
CA ALA A 373 -22.70 10.77 -12.29
C ALA A 373 -22.30 11.51 -10.99
N ASP A 374 -22.89 11.15 -9.84
CA ASP A 374 -22.50 11.69 -8.54
C ASP A 374 -21.12 11.18 -8.13
N ALA A 375 -20.89 9.87 -8.25
CA ALA A 375 -19.60 9.28 -7.92
C ALA A 375 -18.49 9.77 -8.85
N LEU A 376 -18.79 10.02 -10.13
CA LEU A 376 -17.84 10.59 -11.09
C LEU A 376 -17.31 11.96 -10.62
N LYS A 377 -18.16 12.81 -10.01
CA LYS A 377 -17.70 14.09 -9.46
C LYS A 377 -16.61 13.91 -8.39
N ALA A 378 -16.75 12.89 -7.55
CA ALA A 378 -15.73 12.54 -6.57
C ALA A 378 -14.51 11.87 -7.22
N ALA A 379 -14.71 11.03 -8.24
CA ALA A 379 -13.64 10.37 -8.99
C ALA A 379 -12.70 11.39 -9.67
N ARG A 380 -13.21 12.53 -10.15
CA ARG A 380 -12.40 13.66 -10.65
C ARG A 380 -11.52 14.31 -9.58
N ARG A 381 -11.79 14.05 -8.30
CA ARG A 381 -10.95 14.47 -7.17
C ARG A 381 -9.96 13.39 -6.72
N SER A 382 -10.01 12.22 -7.34
CA SER A 382 -9.21 11.06 -6.97
C SER A 382 -7.92 10.94 -7.77
N ILE A 383 -6.91 10.40 -7.10
CA ILE A 383 -5.67 9.91 -7.67
C ILE A 383 -5.60 8.43 -7.30
N VAL A 384 -5.37 7.53 -8.25
CA VAL A 384 -5.15 6.12 -7.97
C VAL A 384 -3.66 5.82 -8.11
N ILE A 385 -3.09 5.11 -7.14
CA ILE A 385 -1.74 4.53 -7.23
C ILE A 385 -1.88 3.02 -7.20
N ASP A 386 -1.47 2.37 -8.29
CA ASP A 386 -1.54 0.93 -8.50
C ASP A 386 -0.37 0.46 -9.38
N LEU A 387 -0.21 -0.84 -9.56
CA LEU A 387 0.81 -1.45 -10.45
C LEU A 387 0.41 -1.43 -11.94
N GLU A 388 -0.80 -0.96 -12.26
CA GLU A 388 -1.41 -1.11 -13.58
C GLU A 388 -1.73 0.23 -14.24
N ASN A 389 -1.38 0.33 -15.52
CA ASN A 389 -1.84 1.38 -16.45
C ASN A 389 -2.42 0.84 -17.77
N GLN A 390 -2.63 -0.48 -17.88
CA GLN A 390 -3.11 -1.14 -19.08
C GLN A 390 -4.57 -0.82 -19.46
N SER A 391 -4.92 -1.18 -20.70
CA SER A 391 -6.25 -1.01 -21.25
C SER A 391 -7.21 -2.14 -20.83
N VAL A 392 -8.49 -1.80 -20.78
CA VAL A 392 -9.61 -2.74 -20.57
C VAL A 392 -9.54 -3.95 -21.52
N ASP A 393 -9.05 -3.75 -22.75
CA ASP A 393 -8.99 -4.81 -23.78
C ASP A 393 -8.04 -5.95 -23.42
N GLN A 394 -6.90 -5.65 -22.78
CA GLN A 394 -5.94 -6.67 -22.37
C GLN A 394 -6.53 -7.56 -21.28
N ILE A 395 -7.14 -6.94 -20.26
CA ILE A 395 -7.82 -7.66 -19.17
C ILE A 395 -8.96 -8.52 -19.71
N ASN A 396 -9.79 -7.97 -20.60
CA ASN A 396 -10.88 -8.72 -21.24
C ASN A 396 -10.37 -9.89 -22.09
N THR A 397 -9.24 -9.73 -22.78
CA THR A 397 -8.60 -10.79 -23.56
C THR A 397 -8.12 -11.93 -22.66
N PHE A 398 -7.49 -11.61 -21.53
CA PHE A 398 -7.10 -12.62 -20.53
C PHE A 398 -8.32 -13.36 -19.98
N ASN A 399 -9.37 -12.64 -19.58
CA ASN A 399 -10.59 -13.25 -19.05
C ASN A 399 -11.25 -14.19 -20.07
N LYS A 400 -11.29 -13.81 -21.36
CA LYS A 400 -11.80 -14.68 -22.42
C LYS A 400 -11.02 -16.00 -22.53
N LYS A 401 -9.69 -15.97 -22.36
CA LYS A 401 -8.87 -17.18 -22.34
C LYS A 401 -9.16 -18.02 -21.09
N MET A 402 -9.28 -17.39 -19.92
CA MET A 402 -9.67 -18.06 -18.67
C MET A 402 -11.00 -18.80 -18.83
N TYR A 403 -11.99 -18.16 -19.47
CA TYR A 403 -13.29 -18.77 -19.70
C TYR A 403 -13.24 -20.10 -20.44
N ALA A 404 -12.35 -20.20 -21.44
CA ALA A 404 -12.16 -21.41 -22.22
C ALA A 404 -11.46 -22.55 -21.44
N GLN A 405 -10.83 -22.24 -20.29
CA GLN A 405 -10.05 -23.20 -19.50
C GLN A 405 -10.77 -23.66 -18.23
N PHE A 406 -11.94 -23.12 -17.90
CA PHE A 406 -12.75 -23.58 -16.78
C PHE A 406 -13.12 -25.06 -16.89
N GLY A 407 -12.86 -25.80 -15.81
CA GLY A 407 -13.10 -27.24 -15.71
C GLY A 407 -12.30 -28.12 -16.67
N GLN A 408 -11.36 -27.54 -17.43
CA GLN A 408 -10.51 -28.29 -18.34
C GLN A 408 -9.35 -28.99 -17.59
N PRO A 409 -8.69 -29.97 -18.22
CA PRO A 409 -7.42 -30.49 -17.74
C PRO A 409 -6.39 -29.38 -17.50
N PRO A 410 -5.47 -29.51 -16.52
CA PRO A 410 -5.23 -30.71 -15.71
C PRO A 410 -6.14 -30.84 -14.47
N PHE A 411 -6.88 -29.79 -14.12
CA PHE A 411 -7.62 -29.75 -12.85
C PHE A 411 -8.96 -30.50 -12.92
N ASN A 412 -9.58 -30.58 -14.10
CA ASN A 412 -10.85 -31.29 -14.32
C ASN A 412 -11.94 -30.95 -13.28
N CYS A 413 -11.90 -29.71 -12.79
CA CYS A 413 -12.74 -29.24 -11.70
C CYS A 413 -14.16 -29.00 -12.23
N ASN A 414 -15.10 -29.86 -11.83
CA ASN A 414 -16.53 -29.68 -12.12
C ASN A 414 -17.33 -29.57 -10.82
N GLY A 415 -18.52 -28.97 -10.89
CA GLY A 415 -19.41 -28.86 -9.74
C GLY A 415 -18.86 -27.99 -8.62
N SER A 416 -18.78 -28.54 -7.40
CA SER A 416 -18.60 -27.76 -6.16
C SER A 416 -17.28 -26.98 -6.05
N CYS A 417 -16.20 -27.42 -6.71
CA CYS A 417 -14.92 -26.69 -6.73
C CYS A 417 -14.94 -25.46 -7.66
N MET A 418 -15.95 -25.34 -8.52
CA MET A 418 -16.19 -24.18 -9.39
C MET A 418 -17.15 -23.16 -8.77
N GLY A 419 -17.74 -23.46 -7.61
CA GLY A 419 -18.85 -22.69 -7.06
C GLY A 419 -20.15 -22.85 -7.87
N GLY A 420 -21.14 -22.01 -7.57
CA GLY A 420 -22.38 -21.90 -8.35
C GLY A 420 -22.14 -21.39 -9.78
N ALA A 421 -23.15 -21.50 -10.64
CA ALA A 421 -23.07 -21.01 -12.02
C ALA A 421 -22.83 -19.48 -12.10
N ASP A 422 -23.31 -18.72 -11.10
CA ASP A 422 -23.08 -17.28 -10.95
C ASP A 422 -21.66 -16.93 -10.45
N GLU A 423 -20.91 -17.92 -9.96
CA GLU A 423 -19.57 -17.76 -9.41
C GLU A 423 -18.47 -18.15 -10.40
N GLN A 424 -18.81 -18.69 -11.59
CA GLN A 424 -17.86 -19.12 -12.62
C GLN A 424 -17.23 -17.93 -13.36
N ASN A 425 -16.47 -17.12 -12.63
CA ASN A 425 -15.90 -15.87 -13.09
C ASN A 425 -14.43 -15.79 -12.70
N PRO A 426 -13.52 -15.30 -13.56
CA PRO A 426 -12.13 -15.14 -13.18
C PRO A 426 -11.98 -14.29 -11.91
N SER A 427 -11.14 -14.77 -11.00
CA SER A 427 -10.73 -14.01 -9.81
C SER A 427 -9.97 -12.74 -10.22
N PRO A 428 -10.09 -11.63 -9.47
CA PRO A 428 -9.25 -10.44 -9.64
C PRO A 428 -7.74 -10.74 -9.57
N TYR A 429 -7.34 -11.78 -8.83
CA TYR A 429 -5.95 -12.20 -8.64
C TYR A 429 -5.48 -13.30 -9.62
N ALA A 430 -6.33 -13.75 -10.55
CA ALA A 430 -5.97 -14.78 -11.52
C ALA A 430 -4.78 -14.38 -12.40
N ARG A 431 -4.64 -13.09 -12.76
CA ARG A 431 -3.47 -12.58 -13.50
C ARG A 431 -2.17 -12.68 -12.70
N SER A 432 -2.22 -12.39 -11.39
CA SER A 432 -1.08 -12.58 -10.48
C SER A 432 -0.69 -14.07 -10.40
N LEU A 433 -1.67 -14.99 -10.32
CA LEU A 433 -1.39 -16.43 -10.31
C LEU A 433 -0.76 -16.91 -11.64
N HIS A 434 -1.21 -16.38 -12.78
CA HIS A 434 -0.57 -16.65 -14.06
C HIS A 434 0.91 -16.25 -14.02
N ASP A 435 1.20 -15.01 -13.62
CA ASP A 435 2.56 -14.48 -13.60
C ASP A 435 3.46 -15.22 -12.60
N THR A 436 2.89 -15.57 -11.43
CA THR A 436 3.54 -16.39 -10.39
C THR A 436 3.93 -17.77 -10.93
N THR A 437 3.00 -18.44 -11.61
CA THR A 437 3.26 -19.74 -12.23
C THR A 437 4.32 -19.63 -13.31
N TYR A 438 4.19 -18.64 -14.19
CA TYR A 438 5.13 -18.44 -15.28
C TYR A 438 6.54 -18.09 -14.77
N ALA A 439 6.67 -17.33 -13.68
CA ALA A 439 7.95 -17.08 -13.01
C ALA A 439 8.60 -18.38 -12.52
N TYR A 440 7.84 -19.29 -11.90
CA TYR A 440 8.34 -20.61 -11.50
C TYR A 440 8.85 -21.42 -12.69
N LEU A 441 8.08 -21.47 -13.79
CA LEU A 441 8.48 -22.20 -15.00
C LEU A 441 9.75 -21.60 -15.64
N ARG A 442 9.89 -20.27 -15.61
CA ARG A 442 11.12 -19.59 -16.04
C ARG A 442 12.30 -19.94 -15.15
N ALA A 443 12.13 -19.96 -13.83
CA ALA A 443 13.18 -20.31 -12.89
C ALA A 443 13.70 -21.75 -13.12
N LEU A 444 12.82 -22.71 -13.40
CA LEU A 444 13.20 -24.07 -13.79
C LEU A 444 14.03 -24.09 -15.08
N ASN A 445 13.60 -23.35 -16.11
CA ASN A 445 14.32 -23.26 -17.38
C ASN A 445 15.71 -22.62 -17.22
N LEU A 446 15.80 -21.54 -16.46
CA LEU A 446 17.08 -20.88 -16.16
C LEU A 446 18.00 -21.80 -15.36
N THR A 447 17.46 -22.55 -14.40
CA THR A 447 18.21 -23.58 -13.66
C THR A 447 18.78 -24.62 -14.62
N LYS A 448 17.95 -25.16 -15.53
CA LYS A 448 18.38 -26.10 -16.55
C LYS A 448 19.50 -25.53 -17.42
N ALA A 449 19.38 -24.28 -17.85
CA ALA A 449 20.38 -23.61 -18.67
C ALA A 449 21.72 -23.43 -17.94
N GLN A 450 21.68 -23.07 -16.64
CA GLN A 450 22.87 -22.88 -15.83
C GLN A 450 23.63 -24.18 -15.55
N TYR A 451 22.92 -25.27 -15.24
CA TYR A 451 23.55 -26.55 -14.86
C TYR A 451 23.72 -27.53 -16.04
N GLY A 452 23.12 -27.23 -17.19
CA GLY A 452 23.07 -28.12 -18.36
C GLY A 452 22.05 -29.26 -18.25
N TYR A 453 21.41 -29.42 -17.09
CA TYR A 453 20.34 -30.38 -16.84
C TYR A 453 19.41 -29.87 -15.73
N LEU A 454 18.24 -30.50 -15.61
CA LEU A 454 17.31 -30.28 -14.50
C LEU A 454 16.99 -31.62 -13.85
N SER A 455 17.07 -31.69 -12.53
CA SER A 455 16.68 -32.84 -11.72
C SER A 455 15.67 -32.40 -10.66
N THR A 456 14.98 -33.37 -10.04
CA THR A 456 14.09 -33.11 -8.91
C THR A 456 14.81 -32.42 -7.76
N ASP A 457 16.06 -32.81 -7.45
CA ASP A 457 16.84 -32.17 -6.38
C ASP A 457 17.14 -30.69 -6.65
N LEU A 458 17.42 -30.33 -7.91
CA LEU A 458 17.60 -28.93 -8.30
C LEU A 458 16.28 -28.16 -8.22
N ALA A 459 15.20 -28.75 -8.75
CA ALA A 459 13.86 -28.16 -8.74
C ALA A 459 13.29 -28.00 -7.31
N ARG A 460 13.75 -28.81 -6.35
CA ARG A 460 13.31 -28.77 -4.95
C ARG A 460 14.15 -27.85 -4.08
N ASN A 461 15.30 -27.36 -4.55
CA ASN A 461 16.15 -26.47 -3.76
C ASN A 461 15.55 -25.05 -3.74
N GLY A 462 14.93 -24.69 -2.63
CA GLY A 462 14.18 -23.44 -2.48
C GLY A 462 15.00 -22.20 -2.74
N THR A 463 16.14 -22.04 -2.07
CA THR A 463 17.02 -20.88 -2.27
C THR A 463 17.57 -20.81 -3.70
N LEU A 464 17.89 -21.95 -4.31
CA LEU A 464 18.34 -21.98 -5.70
C LEU A 464 17.23 -21.48 -6.62
N ILE A 465 16.06 -22.11 -6.59
CA ILE A 465 14.95 -21.77 -7.49
C ILE A 465 14.49 -20.32 -7.28
N ASN A 466 14.49 -19.84 -6.04
CA ASN A 466 14.18 -18.45 -5.75
C ASN A 466 15.18 -17.49 -6.41
N ASN A 467 16.49 -17.75 -6.29
CA ASN A 467 17.53 -16.95 -6.96
C ASN A 467 17.38 -17.02 -8.51
N MET A 468 17.05 -18.19 -9.04
CA MET A 468 16.83 -18.39 -10.48
C MET A 468 15.55 -17.72 -11.00
N SER A 469 14.70 -17.15 -10.13
CA SER A 469 13.55 -16.34 -10.56
C SER A 469 13.93 -14.93 -11.02
N ASN A 470 15.13 -14.46 -10.65
CA ASN A 470 15.66 -13.13 -10.98
C ASN A 470 15.54 -12.79 -12.47
N GLY A 471 15.12 -11.56 -12.74
CA GLY A 471 15.04 -10.98 -14.07
C GLY A 471 13.67 -10.47 -14.44
N GLU A 472 13.51 -10.09 -15.71
CA GLU A 472 12.34 -9.40 -16.23
C GLU A 472 11.53 -10.26 -17.19
N PHE A 473 10.21 -10.13 -17.15
CA PHE A 473 9.30 -10.62 -18.18
C PHE A 473 8.01 -9.80 -18.27
N ILE A 474 7.34 -9.86 -19.43
CA ILE A 474 5.99 -9.31 -19.59
C ILE A 474 4.98 -10.33 -19.11
N GLY A 475 4.27 -10.03 -18.03
CA GLY A 475 3.17 -10.80 -17.48
C GLY A 475 1.79 -10.26 -17.88
N GLU A 476 0.75 -10.86 -17.33
CA GLU A 476 -0.64 -10.40 -17.43
C GLU A 476 -0.91 -9.25 -16.44
N THR A 477 -0.04 -9.03 -15.44
CA THR A 477 -0.02 -7.85 -14.55
C THR A 477 1.01 -6.79 -14.97
N GLY A 478 1.32 -6.73 -16.26
CA GLY A 478 2.32 -5.82 -16.82
C GLY A 478 3.75 -6.34 -16.72
N THR A 479 4.72 -5.43 -16.74
CA THR A 479 6.13 -5.80 -16.60
C THR A 479 6.38 -6.30 -15.17
N VAL A 480 6.92 -7.50 -15.06
CA VAL A 480 7.34 -8.12 -13.80
C VAL A 480 8.87 -8.17 -13.79
N ILE A 481 9.47 -7.47 -12.83
CA ILE A 481 10.90 -7.49 -12.56
C ILE A 481 11.08 -8.13 -11.19
N LEU A 482 11.81 -9.24 -11.12
CA LEU A 482 12.17 -9.90 -9.88
C LEU A 482 13.64 -9.66 -9.59
N ASP A 483 13.97 -9.27 -8.36
CA ASP A 483 15.36 -9.13 -7.92
C ASP A 483 16.04 -10.49 -7.68
N SER A 484 17.30 -10.47 -7.23
CA SER A 484 18.06 -11.68 -6.91
C SER A 484 17.51 -12.47 -5.71
N LEU A 485 16.59 -11.89 -4.94
CA LEU A 485 15.92 -12.51 -3.79
C LEU A 485 14.51 -12.99 -4.15
N GLY A 486 14.10 -12.87 -5.43
CA GLY A 486 12.79 -13.27 -5.93
C GLY A 486 11.65 -12.34 -5.52
N ASN A 487 11.97 -11.09 -5.20
CA ASN A 487 10.98 -10.07 -4.86
C ASN A 487 10.67 -9.20 -6.06
N ARG A 488 9.38 -8.89 -6.25
CA ARG A 488 8.97 -7.94 -7.29
C ARG A 488 9.51 -6.55 -6.99
N GLU A 489 10.23 -5.99 -7.96
CA GLU A 489 10.61 -4.59 -8.00
C GLU A 489 9.52 -3.79 -8.73
N PRO A 490 8.70 -3.01 -8.01
CA PRO A 490 7.49 -2.45 -8.59
C PRO A 490 7.75 -1.20 -9.41
N THR A 491 6.88 -1.00 -10.38
CA THR A 491 6.63 0.30 -10.97
C THR A 491 5.17 0.65 -10.79
N PHE A 492 4.90 1.65 -9.95
CA PHE A 492 3.57 2.18 -9.71
C PHE A 492 3.23 3.26 -10.73
N TYR A 493 1.98 3.26 -11.15
CA TYR A 493 1.39 4.28 -12.00
C TYR A 493 0.42 5.11 -11.17
N VAL A 494 0.60 6.43 -11.26
CA VAL A 494 -0.28 7.41 -10.65
C VAL A 494 -1.24 7.89 -11.72
N THR A 495 -2.50 7.52 -11.57
CA THR A 495 -3.53 7.72 -12.59
C THR A 495 -4.59 8.69 -12.08
N ILE A 496 -5.03 9.59 -12.95
CA ILE A 496 -6.11 10.56 -12.69
C ILE A 496 -7.08 10.58 -13.87
N LEU A 497 -8.23 11.23 -13.72
CA LEU A 497 -9.12 11.51 -14.84
C LEU A 497 -8.73 12.81 -15.55
N ASP A 498 -8.75 12.79 -16.88
CA ASP A 498 -8.65 13.98 -17.72
C ASP A 498 -10.01 14.73 -17.80
N THR A 499 -10.08 15.76 -18.65
CA THR A 499 -11.30 16.56 -18.83
C THR A 499 -12.43 15.84 -19.57
N GLN A 500 -12.14 14.68 -20.16
CA GLN A 500 -13.06 13.80 -20.89
C GLN A 500 -13.42 12.56 -20.04
N ASP A 501 -13.08 12.58 -18.75
CA ASP A 501 -13.29 11.48 -17.81
C ASP A 501 -12.58 10.19 -18.22
N GLN A 502 -11.49 10.29 -18.98
CA GLN A 502 -10.63 9.17 -19.32
C GLN A 502 -9.46 9.07 -18.34
N PRO A 503 -9.11 7.86 -17.89
CA PRO A 503 -7.89 7.65 -17.10
C PRO A 503 -6.63 8.04 -17.88
N GLN A 504 -5.74 8.78 -17.24
CA GLN A 504 -4.42 9.15 -17.74
C GLN A 504 -3.35 8.91 -16.67
N ASP A 505 -2.23 8.30 -17.05
CA ASP A 505 -1.10 8.08 -16.17
C ASP A 505 -0.16 9.30 -16.17
N VAL A 506 -0.03 9.95 -15.02
CA VAL A 506 0.64 11.26 -14.92
C VAL A 506 2.01 11.18 -14.25
N ILE A 507 2.22 10.18 -13.40
CA ILE A 507 3.51 9.93 -12.74
C ILE A 507 3.76 8.43 -12.74
N GLN A 508 5.01 8.05 -12.95
CA GLN A 508 5.51 6.69 -12.79
C GLN A 508 6.52 6.67 -11.64
N ILE A 509 6.35 5.76 -10.69
CA ILE A 509 7.21 5.61 -9.52
C ILE A 509 7.80 4.20 -9.55
N SER A 510 9.09 4.10 -9.84
CA SER A 510 9.80 2.82 -9.90
C SER A 510 10.69 2.65 -8.68
N ILE A 511 10.67 1.46 -8.09
CA ILE A 511 11.59 1.08 -7.01
C ILE A 511 12.41 -0.09 -7.53
N LEU A 512 13.60 0.21 -8.04
CA LEU A 512 14.50 -0.75 -8.67
C LEU A 512 15.85 -0.72 -7.95
N ASN A 513 16.41 -1.87 -7.60
CA ASN A 513 17.64 -2.01 -6.82
C ASN A 513 17.62 -1.16 -5.54
N SER A 514 16.48 -1.16 -4.85
CA SER A 514 16.22 -0.32 -3.66
C SER A 514 16.31 1.20 -3.89
N ILE A 515 16.37 1.66 -5.15
CA ILE A 515 16.37 3.08 -5.52
C ILE A 515 14.97 3.46 -5.97
N LEU A 516 14.37 4.42 -5.26
CA LEU A 516 13.11 5.03 -5.66
C LEU A 516 13.36 6.14 -6.69
N SER A 517 12.70 6.04 -7.84
CA SER A 517 12.72 7.05 -8.90
C SER A 517 11.29 7.46 -9.24
N LEU A 518 11.07 8.78 -9.36
CA LEU A 518 9.79 9.35 -9.76
C LEU A 518 9.95 10.07 -11.09
N THR A 519 9.21 9.62 -12.10
CA THR A 519 9.18 10.20 -13.44
C THR A 519 7.83 10.84 -13.71
N LYS A 520 7.84 12.11 -14.12
CA LYS A 520 6.63 12.84 -14.51
C LYS A 520 6.33 12.58 -15.97
N LYS A 521 5.06 12.34 -16.30
CA LYS A 521 4.56 12.21 -17.68
C LYS A 521 3.88 13.49 -18.19
N TYR A 522 4.02 14.58 -17.44
CA TYR A 522 3.53 15.91 -17.81
C TYR A 522 4.66 16.94 -17.74
N THR A 523 4.55 17.98 -18.57
CA THR A 523 5.45 19.15 -18.55
C THR A 523 4.84 20.32 -17.78
N ASP A 524 3.53 20.52 -17.88
CA ASP A 524 2.78 21.56 -17.18
C ASP A 524 1.75 20.93 -16.25
N GLU A 525 1.78 21.35 -14.98
CA GLU A 525 0.83 20.89 -13.97
C GLU A 525 -0.60 21.34 -14.25
N SER A 526 -0.80 22.40 -15.05
CA SER A 526 -2.14 22.85 -15.42
C SER A 526 -2.94 21.76 -16.14
N VAL A 527 -2.26 20.86 -16.85
CA VAL A 527 -2.86 19.72 -17.56
C VAL A 527 -3.42 18.70 -16.59
N ILE A 528 -2.63 18.29 -15.59
CA ILE A 528 -3.05 17.27 -14.62
C ILE A 528 -4.06 17.81 -13.60
N TRP A 529 -4.11 19.14 -13.43
CA TRP A 529 -5.08 19.80 -12.58
C TRP A 529 -6.21 20.48 -13.38
N ALA A 530 -6.43 20.10 -14.64
CA ALA A 530 -7.45 20.72 -15.48
C ALA A 530 -8.87 20.63 -14.86
N ASN A 531 -9.20 19.47 -14.25
CA ASN A 531 -10.42 19.25 -13.47
C ASN A 531 -10.51 20.11 -12.17
N ARG A 532 -9.51 20.97 -11.93
CA ARG A 532 -9.37 21.86 -10.78
C ARG A 532 -9.03 23.30 -11.19
N GLY A 533 -9.30 23.67 -12.45
CA GLY A 533 -8.96 25.00 -12.98
C GLY A 533 -7.46 25.19 -13.22
N GLY A 534 -6.72 24.10 -13.45
CA GLY A 534 -5.30 24.12 -13.78
C GLY A 534 -4.37 24.42 -12.59
N LYS A 535 -4.86 24.30 -11.35
CA LYS A 535 -4.08 24.63 -10.16
C LYS A 535 -3.95 23.42 -9.23
N ARG A 536 -2.73 23.18 -8.78
CA ARG A 536 -2.44 22.19 -7.74
C ARG A 536 -3.22 22.52 -6.46
N PRO A 537 -3.95 21.56 -5.88
CA PRO A 537 -4.55 21.73 -4.56
C PRO A 537 -3.50 21.97 -3.48
N LEU A 538 -3.79 22.89 -2.57
CA LEU A 538 -2.97 23.10 -1.39
C LEU A 538 -3.32 22.05 -0.33
N TYR A 539 -2.34 21.62 0.46
CA TYR A 539 -2.61 20.71 1.59
C TYR A 539 -3.37 21.43 2.71
N LYS A 540 -3.14 22.74 2.87
CA LYS A 540 -3.83 23.63 3.81
C LYS A 540 -4.63 24.71 3.05
N PRO A 541 -5.88 24.99 3.44
CA PRO A 541 -6.65 26.09 2.84
C PRO A 541 -5.94 27.45 3.01
N LEU A 542 -6.16 28.37 2.06
CA LEU A 542 -5.51 29.69 2.06
C LEU A 542 -5.74 30.49 3.35
N CYS A 543 -6.94 30.38 3.94
CA CYS A 543 -7.31 31.05 5.19
C CYS A 543 -7.24 30.11 6.42
N GLY A 544 -6.53 28.99 6.31
CA GLY A 544 -6.51 27.93 7.32
C GLY A 544 -7.83 27.17 7.44
N TYR A 545 -7.84 26.09 8.22
CA TYR A 545 -9.03 25.24 8.36
C TYR A 545 -10.23 25.93 9.02
N THR A 546 -9.98 26.96 9.83
CA THR A 546 -11.02 27.77 10.48
C THR A 546 -11.47 28.97 9.64
N GLY A 547 -10.79 29.27 8.52
CA GLY A 547 -11.05 30.44 7.69
C GLY A 547 -10.58 31.78 8.29
N THR A 548 -9.92 31.77 9.45
CA THR A 548 -9.53 32.98 10.19
C THR A 548 -8.08 33.40 10.00
N GLU A 549 -7.26 32.60 9.32
CA GLU A 549 -5.83 32.88 9.12
C GLU A 549 -5.57 33.86 7.95
N CYS A 550 -6.60 34.25 7.20
CA CYS A 550 -6.45 35.27 6.18
C CYS A 550 -6.22 36.66 6.81
N PRO A 551 -5.36 37.50 6.21
CA PRO A 551 -5.13 38.86 6.68
C PRO A 551 -6.45 39.61 6.81
N GLN A 552 -6.78 40.04 8.03
CA GLN A 552 -7.98 40.84 8.27
C GLN A 552 -7.84 42.18 7.57
N ASN A 553 -8.94 42.69 7.01
CA ASN A 553 -8.94 44.01 6.38
C ASN A 553 -8.77 45.09 7.45
N MET A 554 -7.52 45.50 7.68
CA MET A 554 -7.17 46.48 8.71
C MET A 554 -7.61 47.91 8.35
N THR A 555 -8.17 48.15 7.16
CA THR A 555 -8.53 49.51 6.69
C THR A 555 -9.52 50.19 7.64
N THR A 556 -10.52 49.47 8.14
CA THR A 556 -11.50 50.02 9.10
C THR A 556 -10.83 50.40 10.42
N TYR A 557 -9.92 49.57 10.94
CA TYR A 557 -9.18 49.85 12.17
C TYR A 557 -8.21 51.01 12.01
N ILE A 558 -7.56 51.13 10.84
CA ILE A 558 -6.70 52.26 10.49
C ILE A 558 -7.51 53.55 10.44
N LEU A 559 -8.69 53.54 9.79
CA LEU A 559 -9.57 54.72 9.71
C LEU A 559 -10.07 55.16 11.09
N ILE A 560 -10.45 54.21 11.97
CA ILE A 560 -10.83 54.51 13.36
C ILE A 560 -9.65 55.10 14.13
N GLY A 561 -8.45 54.52 13.99
CA GLY A 561 -7.23 55.01 14.64
C GLY A 561 -6.86 56.42 14.21
N VAL A 562 -6.89 56.71 12.91
CA VAL A 562 -6.64 58.05 12.36
C VAL A 562 -7.68 59.04 12.86
N GLY A 563 -8.96 58.65 12.89
CA GLY A 563 -10.04 59.48 13.42
C GLY A 563 -9.84 59.88 14.90
N LEU A 564 -9.43 58.92 15.74
CA LEU A 564 -9.14 59.18 17.16
C LEU A 564 -7.94 60.12 17.35
N ILE A 565 -6.87 59.94 16.57
CA ILE A 565 -5.70 60.81 16.62
C ILE A 565 -6.08 62.25 16.22
N LEU A 566 -6.85 62.42 15.15
CA LEU A 566 -7.32 63.73 14.71
C LEU A 566 -8.22 64.38 15.77
N LEU A 567 -9.10 63.61 16.41
CA LEU A 567 -10.00 64.13 17.45
C LEU A 567 -9.21 64.60 18.68
N LEU A 568 -8.20 63.84 19.11
CA LEU A 568 -7.28 64.25 20.19
C LEU A 568 -6.48 65.50 19.81
N PHE A 569 -6.04 65.61 18.56
CA PHE A 569 -5.33 66.78 18.04
C PHE A 569 -6.21 68.03 18.05
N PHE A 570 -7.46 67.94 17.61
CA PHE A 570 -8.39 69.08 17.68
C PHE A 570 -8.77 69.45 19.12
N ALA A 571 -8.94 68.46 20.00
CA ALA A 571 -9.23 68.72 21.41
C ALA A 571 -8.06 69.43 22.12
N THR A 572 -6.82 69.04 21.83
CA THR A 572 -5.62 69.69 22.39
C THR A 572 -5.45 71.11 21.86
N ILE A 573 -5.60 71.35 20.54
CA ILE A 573 -5.57 72.71 19.97
C ILE A 573 -6.67 73.59 20.59
N SER A 574 -7.89 73.06 20.71
CA SER A 574 -9.01 73.80 21.30
C SER A 574 -8.77 74.11 22.77
N GLY A 575 -8.20 73.18 23.53
CA GLY A 575 -7.81 73.37 24.93
C GLY A 575 -6.73 74.43 25.10
N VAL A 576 -5.67 74.37 24.29
CA VAL A 576 -4.60 75.39 24.27
C VAL A 576 -5.15 76.75 23.86
N GLY A 577 -5.99 76.81 22.82
CA GLY A 577 -6.64 78.05 22.38
C GLY A 577 -7.54 78.65 23.47
N TYR A 578 -8.31 77.82 24.19
CA TYR A 578 -9.12 78.27 25.33
C TYR A 578 -8.24 78.80 26.47
N ALA A 579 -7.13 78.13 26.79
CA ALA A 579 -6.19 78.57 27.81
C ALA A 579 -5.53 79.93 27.44
N ILE A 580 -5.06 80.09 26.20
CA ILE A 580 -4.49 81.35 25.70
C ILE A 580 -5.54 82.47 25.75
N ARG A 581 -6.77 82.22 25.32
CA ARG A 581 -7.87 83.21 25.38
C ARG A 581 -8.21 83.62 26.81
N ARG A 582 -8.22 82.67 27.75
CA ARG A 582 -8.40 82.94 29.18
C ARG A 582 -7.28 83.83 29.74
N VAL A 583 -6.03 83.52 29.43
CA VAL A 583 -4.86 84.30 29.86
C VAL A 583 -4.88 85.70 29.25
N PHE A 584 -5.18 85.82 27.95
CA PHE A 584 -5.30 87.11 27.26
C PHE A 584 -6.42 87.97 27.86
N ASN A 585 -7.62 87.40 28.06
CA ASN A 585 -8.73 88.11 28.70
C ASN A 585 -8.45 88.50 30.16
N PHE A 586 -7.64 87.71 30.88
CA PHE A 586 -7.19 88.05 32.23
C PHE A 586 -6.17 89.20 32.22
N CYS A 587 -5.24 89.21 31.26
CA CYS A 587 -4.26 90.28 31.10
C CYS A 587 -4.91 91.60 30.64
N VAL A 588 -5.87 91.55 29.71
CA VAL A 588 -6.60 92.74 29.22
C VAL A 588 -7.45 93.39 30.32
N LYS A 589 -7.96 92.62 31.29
CA LYS A 589 -8.67 93.17 32.46
C LYS A 589 -7.77 93.83 33.52
N GLN A 590 -6.45 93.75 33.39
CA GLN A 590 -5.49 94.34 34.33
C GLN A 590 -4.74 95.57 33.81
N ILE A 591 -5.11 96.07 32.63
CA ILE A 591 -4.60 97.37 32.13
C ILE A 591 -5.62 98.44 32.57
N PRO A 592 -5.25 99.38 33.47
CA PRO A 592 -6.15 100.42 33.98
C PRO A 592 -6.55 101.44 32.92
#